data_AF-A0A7X7R2P9-F1
#
_entry.id   AF-A0A7X7R2P9-F1
#
_cell.length_a   1.000
_cell.length_b   1.000
_cell.length_c   1.000
_cell.angle_alpha   90.00
_cell.angle_beta   90.00
_cell.angle_gamma   90.00
#
_symmetry.space_group_name_H-M   'P 1'
#
loop_
_entity.id
_entity.type
_entity.pdbx_description
1 polymer ?
#
loop_
_entity_poly.entity_id
_entity_poly.type
_entity_poly.pdbx_seq_one_letter_code
_entity_poly.pdbx_strand_id
1 'polypeptide(L)'
;DGQKVTVIATDYTCIGEPVEINVIVSDLPNAFTPGSDGFNDIFGAGAELTIFNRWGQVIYEGTEGWDGKYKGKKVSPGTYYYILSVFDANNTKTTMKGSVTVVSDEK
;
A
#
# COMPACT_ATOMS: atom_id res chain seq x y z
N ASP A 1 12.28 3.85 -9.32
CA ASP A 1 12.77 2.56 -9.83
C ASP A 1 11.68 1.51 -9.74
N GLY A 2 11.15 1.12 -10.90
CA GLY A 2 10.02 0.20 -11.03
C GLY A 2 10.47 -1.24 -11.21
N GLN A 3 9.91 -2.14 -10.42
CA GLN A 3 10.11 -3.58 -10.55
C GLN A 3 9.22 -4.11 -11.69
N LYS A 4 9.77 -5.02 -12.52
CA LYS A 4 9.03 -5.68 -13.60
C LYS A 4 8.48 -7.01 -13.11
N VAL A 5 7.20 -7.28 -13.35
CA VAL A 5 6.57 -8.58 -13.05
C VAL A 5 5.86 -9.06 -14.31
N THR A 6 5.96 -10.36 -14.61
CA THR A 6 5.33 -11.00 -15.78
C THR A 6 4.10 -11.78 -15.32
N VAL A 7 2.94 -11.54 -15.95
CA VAL A 7 1.69 -12.28 -15.66
C VAL A 7 1.29 -13.08 -16.90
N ILE A 8 1.10 -14.39 -16.75
CA ILE A 8 0.63 -15.27 -17.83
C ILE A 8 -0.82 -15.65 -17.52
N ALA A 9 -1.76 -15.19 -18.33
CA ALA A 9 -3.15 -15.62 -18.29
C ALA A 9 -3.35 -16.75 -19.30
N THR A 10 -3.78 -17.93 -18.84
CA THR A 10 -4.08 -19.07 -19.70
C THR A 10 -5.58 -19.32 -19.66
N ASP A 11 -6.29 -19.01 -20.74
CA ASP A 11 -7.60 -19.62 -21.00
C ASP A 11 -7.35 -20.93 -21.78
N TYR A 12 -8.05 -22.01 -21.42
CA TYR A 12 -7.85 -23.34 -22.00
C TYR A 12 -8.31 -23.47 -23.47
N THR A 13 -8.72 -22.37 -24.10
CA THR A 13 -9.29 -22.32 -25.45
C THR A 13 -8.52 -21.41 -26.42
N CYS A 14 -7.66 -20.51 -25.92
CA CYS A 14 -6.78 -19.66 -26.70
C CYS A 14 -5.37 -19.65 -26.10
N ILE A 15 -4.45 -20.43 -26.68
CA ILE A 15 -3.02 -20.32 -26.38
C ILE A 15 -2.50 -19.09 -27.14
N GLY A 16 -2.73 -17.91 -26.59
CA GLY A 16 -2.04 -16.69 -27.02
C GLY A 16 -0.59 -16.72 -26.53
N GLU A 17 0.31 -15.99 -27.21
CA GLU A 17 1.66 -15.77 -26.67
C GLU A 17 1.55 -15.11 -25.29
N PRO A 18 2.39 -15.50 -24.31
CA PRO A 18 2.39 -14.89 -22.99
C PRO A 18 2.59 -13.37 -23.11
N VAL A 19 1.60 -12.61 -22.65
CA VAL A 19 1.66 -11.15 -22.65
C VAL A 19 2.44 -10.68 -21.43
N GLU A 20 3.55 -9.99 -21.63
CA GLU A 20 4.25 -9.31 -20.54
C GLU A 20 3.42 -8.10 -20.08
N ILE A 21 2.69 -8.25 -18.97
CA ILE A 21 1.98 -7.13 -18.34
C ILE A 21 2.96 -6.34 -17.48
N ASN A 22 3.31 -5.13 -17.88
CA ASN A 22 4.07 -4.21 -17.02
C ASN A 22 3.18 -3.72 -15.88
N VAL A 23 3.28 -4.35 -14.70
CA VAL A 23 2.66 -3.84 -13.47
C VAL A 23 3.52 -2.68 -12.97
N ILE A 24 3.06 -1.46 -13.22
CA ILE A 24 3.63 -0.27 -12.59
C ILE A 24 3.08 -0.25 -11.17
N VAL A 25 3.95 -0.46 -10.18
CA VAL A 25 3.63 -0.10 -8.79
C VAL A 25 3.40 1.41 -8.80
N SER A 26 2.12 1.82 -8.83
CA SER A 26 1.73 3.22 -8.69
C SER A 26 2.45 3.78 -7.47
N ASP A 27 3.07 4.95 -7.63
CA ASP A 27 3.73 5.66 -6.53
C ASP A 27 2.81 5.64 -5.31
N LEU A 28 3.27 5.06 -4.21
CA LEU A 28 2.51 5.05 -2.96
C LEU A 28 2.18 6.51 -2.61
N PRO A 29 0.91 6.85 -2.37
CA PRO A 29 0.53 8.22 -2.14
C PRO A 29 1.25 8.74 -0.89
N ASN A 30 1.92 9.89 -1.04
CA ASN A 30 2.62 10.55 0.06
C ASN A 30 1.65 11.29 1.01
N ALA A 31 0.40 11.45 0.61
CA ALA A 31 -0.68 12.06 1.37
C ALA A 31 -1.96 11.20 1.28
N PHE A 32 -2.67 11.12 2.39
CA PHE A 32 -3.79 10.19 2.62
C PHE A 32 -4.88 10.91 3.41
N THR A 33 -6.13 10.85 2.93
CA THR A 33 -7.30 11.51 3.54
C THR A 33 -8.34 10.46 3.94
N PRO A 34 -8.20 9.81 5.11
CA PRO A 34 -9.02 8.65 5.48
C PRO A 34 -10.51 8.96 5.63
N GLY A 35 -11.32 8.35 4.77
CA GLY A 35 -12.78 8.28 4.84
C GLY A 35 -13.49 9.55 4.39
N SER A 36 -12.93 10.25 3.40
CA SER A 36 -13.42 11.57 2.96
C SER A 36 -14.22 11.51 1.65
N ASP A 37 -13.79 10.71 0.68
CA ASP A 37 -14.30 10.82 -0.70
C ASP A 37 -14.43 9.46 -1.44
N GLY A 38 -14.06 8.34 -0.82
CA GLY A 38 -14.04 7.02 -1.46
C GLY A 38 -12.78 6.76 -2.29
N PHE A 39 -11.83 7.70 -2.35
CA PHE A 39 -10.57 7.59 -3.07
C PHE A 39 -9.40 7.60 -2.09
N ASN A 40 -8.48 6.65 -2.21
CA ASN A 40 -7.32 6.51 -1.31
C ASN A 40 -7.69 6.41 0.18
N ASP A 41 -8.80 5.76 0.54
CA ASP A 41 -9.25 5.58 1.93
C ASP A 41 -8.48 4.49 2.71
N ILE A 42 -7.71 3.66 2.01
CA ILE A 42 -6.87 2.61 2.57
C ILE A 42 -5.44 2.75 2.03
N PHE A 43 -4.47 2.91 2.93
CA PHE A 43 -3.06 2.99 2.57
C PHE A 43 -2.40 1.60 2.59
N GLY A 44 -1.73 1.23 1.50
CA GLY A 44 -0.85 0.04 1.45
C GLY A 44 -1.55 -1.32 1.53
N ALA A 45 -2.79 -1.43 1.05
CA ALA A 45 -3.50 -2.71 0.96
C ALA A 45 -2.79 -3.71 0.03
N GLY A 46 -2.84 -5.00 0.36
CA GLY A 46 -2.23 -6.08 -0.42
C GLY A 46 -0.72 -6.27 -0.19
N ALA A 47 -0.14 -5.57 0.79
CA ALA A 47 1.26 -5.68 1.17
C ALA A 47 1.40 -5.87 2.68
N GLU A 48 2.48 -6.52 3.13
CA GLU A 48 2.81 -6.56 4.57
C GLU A 48 3.16 -5.14 5.03
N LEU A 49 2.24 -4.49 5.74
CA LEU A 49 2.34 -3.10 6.12
C LEU A 49 2.49 -2.97 7.63
N THR A 50 3.46 -2.16 8.05
CA THR A 50 3.60 -1.66 9.42
C THR A 50 3.63 -0.15 9.41
N ILE A 51 2.75 0.50 10.20
CA ILE A 51 2.71 1.95 10.36
C ILE A 51 3.20 2.34 11.75
N PHE A 52 4.00 3.39 11.79
CA PHE A 52 4.53 3.99 12.99
C PHE A 52 4.05 5.43 13.12
N ASN A 53 3.74 5.84 14.36
CA ASN A 53 3.59 7.26 14.67
C ASN A 53 4.95 7.96 14.75
N ARG A 54 4.94 9.28 14.96
CA ARG A 54 6.15 10.12 15.06
C ARG A 54 7.14 9.68 16.15
N TRP A 55 6.68 8.97 17.17
CA TRP A 55 7.51 8.50 18.28
C TRP A 55 8.06 7.09 18.06
N GLY A 56 7.87 6.51 16.87
CA GLY A 56 8.35 5.17 16.53
C GLY A 56 7.49 4.04 17.10
N GLN A 57 6.31 4.34 17.66
CA GLN A 57 5.38 3.32 18.12
C GLN A 57 4.57 2.77 16.94
N VAL A 58 4.48 1.44 16.85
CA VAL A 58 3.60 0.75 15.90
C VAL A 58 2.13 1.04 16.23
N ILE A 59 1.41 1.53 15.24
CA ILE A 59 -0.03 1.82 15.35
C ILE A 59 -0.89 0.99 14.38
N TYR A 60 -0.28 0.33 13.41
CA TYR A 60 -0.95 -0.63 12.54
C TYR A 60 0.05 -1.68 12.06
N GLU A 61 -0.40 -2.92 11.95
CA GLU A 61 0.32 -4.01 11.32
C GLU A 61 -0.69 -4.95 10.65
N GLY A 62 -0.51 -5.25 9.36
CA GLY A 62 -1.44 -6.09 8.61
C GLY A 62 -1.29 -5.98 7.09
N THR A 63 -2.14 -6.72 6.38
CA THR A 63 -2.16 -6.79 4.91
C THR A 63 -3.36 -6.10 4.27
N GLU A 64 -4.40 -5.82 5.05
CA GLU A 64 -5.64 -5.18 4.60
C GLU A 64 -5.46 -3.69 4.29
N GLY A 65 -4.29 -3.14 4.62
CA GLY A 65 -4.00 -1.72 4.53
C GLY A 65 -4.56 -0.92 5.72
N TRP A 66 -4.05 0.29 5.88
CA TRP A 66 -4.36 1.15 7.01
C TRP A 66 -5.40 2.22 6.64
N ASP A 67 -6.48 2.29 7.43
CA ASP A 67 -7.61 3.20 7.25
C ASP A 67 -7.46 4.52 8.03
N GLY A 68 -6.25 4.82 8.52
CA GLY A 68 -6.01 6.00 9.35
C GLY A 68 -6.55 5.91 10.77
N LYS A 69 -6.94 4.74 11.26
CA LYS A 69 -7.35 4.55 12.66
C LYS A 69 -6.30 3.86 13.50
N TYR A 70 -6.27 4.22 14.79
CA TYR A 70 -5.55 3.50 15.82
C TYR A 70 -6.48 3.28 17.02
N LYS A 71 -6.57 2.04 17.49
CA LYS A 71 -7.48 1.64 18.59
C LYS A 71 -8.93 2.11 18.36
N GLY A 72 -9.41 1.97 17.12
CA GLY A 72 -10.78 2.32 16.72
C GLY A 72 -11.06 3.81 16.54
N LYS A 73 -10.07 4.70 16.72
CA LYS A 73 -10.21 6.15 16.55
C LYS A 73 -9.34 6.65 15.42
N LYS A 74 -9.81 7.66 14.67
CA LYS A 74 -8.97 8.35 13.67
C LYS A 74 -7.73 8.94 14.36
N VAL A 75 -6.58 8.80 13.72
CA VAL A 75 -5.35 9.42 14.19
C VAL A 75 -5.35 10.92 13.88
N SER A 76 -4.51 11.67 14.60
CA SER A 76 -4.33 13.09 14.32
C SER A 76 -3.70 13.31 12.94
N PRO A 77 -4.01 14.43 12.28
CA PRO A 77 -3.28 14.85 11.09
C PRO A 77 -1.78 14.96 11.38
N GLY A 78 -0.97 14.60 10.40
CA GLY A 78 0.48 14.64 10.53
C GLY A 78 1.19 13.54 9.76
N THR A 79 2.50 13.49 9.92
CA THR A 79 3.37 12.53 9.24
C THR A 79 3.50 11.25 10.04
N TYR A 80 3.28 10.14 9.35
CA TYR A 80 3.44 8.76 9.83
C TYR A 80 4.50 8.07 8.97
N TYR A 81 5.10 7.03 9.51
CA TYR A 81 6.15 6.27 8.82
C TYR A 81 5.68 4.87 8.54
N TYR A 82 6.15 4.28 7.46
CA TYR A 82 5.77 2.92 7.09
C TYR A 82 6.97 2.06 6.72
N ILE A 83 6.81 0.77 6.99
CA ILE A 83 7.56 -0.31 6.35
C ILE A 83 6.52 -1.12 5.59
N LEU A 84 6.72 -1.30 4.29
CA LEU A 84 5.81 -2.04 3.42
C LEU A 84 6.63 -3.10 2.67
N SER A 85 6.18 -4.35 2.68
CA SER A 85 6.83 -5.42 1.93
C SER A 85 5.87 -6.13 0.97
N VAL A 86 6.35 -6.38 -0.25
CA VAL A 86 5.64 -7.12 -1.29
C VAL A 86 6.46 -8.31 -1.74
N PHE A 87 5.80 -9.36 -2.21
CA PHE A 87 6.43 -10.53 -2.81
C PHE A 87 6.18 -10.52 -4.31
N ASP A 88 7.22 -10.78 -5.11
CA ASP A 88 7.05 -11.02 -6.54
C ASP A 88 6.58 -12.46 -6.81
N ALA A 89 6.34 -12.79 -8.09
CA ALA A 89 5.91 -14.13 -8.51
C ALA A 89 6.91 -15.26 -8.16
N ASN A 90 8.17 -14.91 -7.83
CA ASN A 90 9.21 -15.85 -7.43
C ASN A 90 9.37 -15.93 -5.89
N ASN A 91 8.44 -15.36 -5.12
CA ASN A 91 8.52 -15.20 -3.67
C ASN A 91 9.71 -14.34 -3.19
N THR A 92 10.26 -13.49 -4.05
CA THR A 92 11.29 -12.52 -3.65
C THR A 92 10.64 -11.38 -2.89
N LYS A 93 11.04 -11.17 -1.64
CA LYS A 93 10.56 -10.07 -0.81
C LYS A 93 11.25 -8.77 -1.18
N THR A 94 10.47 -7.74 -1.49
CA THR A 94 10.94 -6.36 -1.66
C THR A 94 10.36 -5.50 -0.56
N THR A 95 11.20 -4.78 0.17
CA THR A 95 10.78 -3.92 1.29
C THR A 95 11.03 -2.45 0.97
N MET A 96 9.99 -1.64 1.15
CA MET A 96 10.00 -0.19 0.99
C MET A 96 9.76 0.47 2.34
N LYS A 97 10.42 1.61 2.56
CA LYS A 97 10.26 2.44 3.74
C LYS A 97 10.00 3.86 3.32
N GLY A 98 9.16 4.57 4.07
CA GLY A 98 8.84 5.95 3.74
C GLY A 98 7.96 6.60 4.79
N SER A 99 7.36 7.71 4.39
CA SER A 99 6.40 8.44 5.19
C SER A 99 5.13 8.73 4.40
N VAL A 100 4.02 8.78 5.11
CA VAL A 100 2.72 9.19 4.60
C VAL A 100 2.16 10.29 5.48
N THR A 101 1.57 11.31 4.88
CA THR A 101 0.92 12.40 5.60
C THR A 101 -0.57 12.14 5.69
N VAL A 102 -1.09 12.04 6.91
CA VAL A 102 -2.54 12.01 7.18
C VAL A 102 -3.03 13.46 7.19
N VAL A 103 -3.99 13.77 6.34
CA VAL A 103 -4.66 15.07 6.31
C VAL A 103 -6.07 14.90 6.90
N SER A 104 -6.49 15.81 7.78
CA SER A 104 -7.90 15.93 8.13
C SER A 104 -8.55 17.00 7.27
N ASP A 105 -9.78 16.73 6.85
CA ASP A 105 -10.68 17.82 6.48
C ASP A 105 -11.10 18.53 7.77
N GLU A 106 -10.59 19.75 7.96
CA GLU A 106 -11.23 20.68 8.87
C GLU A 106 -12.56 21.11 8.22
N LYS A 107 -13.67 20.83 8.90
CA LYS A 107 -14.95 21.52 8.66
C LYS A 107 -15.11 22.64 9.67
#